data_AF-A0A258JQI1-F1
#
_entry.id   AF-A0A258JQI1-F1
#
_cell.length_a   1.000
_cell.length_b   1.000
_cell.length_c   1.000
_cell.angle_alpha   90.00
_cell.angle_beta   90.00
_cell.angle_gamma   90.00
#
_symmetry.space_group_name_H-M   'P 1'
#
loop_
_entity.id
_entity.type
_entity.pdbx_description
1 polymer ?
#
loop_
_entity_poly.entity_id
_entity_poly.type
_entity_poly.pdbx_seq_one_letter_code
_entity_poly.pdbx_strand_id
1 'polypeptide(L)'
;MKINWGTGLVIAIALFMSFILYFVIKVQSNSKYDNELVIEEYYKHDARFQEEMQRVQSAQDLNHKPIITQTHEGITIVFPQEFTANQITGTVSLYRPSNKKLDFDTPISLSNPTLLIPKSKLAGGQWGINMEWQYDGKKYLTKESIYIN
;
A
#
# COMPACT_ATOMS: atom_id res chain seq x y z
N MET A 1 -8.43 58.45 -5.82
CA MET A 1 -9.56 58.38 -4.86
C MET A 1 -8.98 58.11 -3.48
N LYS A 2 -9.44 58.80 -2.43
CA LYS A 2 -9.02 58.50 -1.05
C LYS A 2 -9.73 57.20 -0.63
N ILE A 3 -8.97 56.13 -0.42
CA ILE A 3 -9.52 54.88 0.11
C ILE A 3 -9.97 55.19 1.54
N ASN A 4 -11.28 55.06 1.79
CA ASN A 4 -11.80 55.15 3.14
C ASN A 4 -11.52 53.82 3.88
N TRP A 5 -11.55 53.87 5.20
CA TRP A 5 -11.16 52.74 6.05
C TRP A 5 -11.98 51.46 5.76
N GLY A 6 -13.29 51.61 5.52
CA GLY A 6 -14.16 50.48 5.17
C GLY A 6 -13.84 49.88 3.79
N THR A 7 -13.55 50.71 2.79
CA THR A 7 -13.12 50.25 1.46
C THR A 7 -11.76 49.53 1.53
N GLY A 8 -10.83 50.02 2.35
CA GLY A 8 -9.54 49.36 2.59
C GLY A 8 -9.71 47.95 3.18
N LEU A 9 -10.62 47.80 4.15
CA LEU A 9 -10.94 46.50 4.75
C LEU A 9 -11.54 45.52 3.73
N VAL A 10 -12.52 45.97 2.93
CA VAL A 10 -13.15 45.13 1.91
C VAL A 10 -12.13 44.69 0.85
N ILE A 11 -11.24 45.59 0.42
CA ILE A 11 -10.17 45.27 -0.54
C ILE A 11 -9.22 44.22 0.04
N ALA A 12 -8.81 44.36 1.31
CA ALA A 12 -7.92 43.41 1.96
C ALA A 12 -8.55 42.00 2.05
N ILE A 13 -9.83 41.92 2.43
CA ILE A 13 -10.56 40.65 2.51
C ILE A 13 -10.69 40.02 1.12
N ALA A 14 -11.06 40.81 0.10
CA ALA A 14 -11.19 40.31 -1.27
C ALA A 14 -9.86 39.76 -1.81
N LEU A 15 -8.75 40.50 -1.60
CA LEU A 15 -7.42 40.05 -1.98
C LEU A 15 -7.00 38.76 -1.25
N PHE A 16 -7.30 38.66 0.05
CA PHE A 16 -7.01 37.47 0.83
C PHE A 16 -7.82 36.26 0.32
N MET A 17 -9.12 36.43 0.06
CA MET A 17 -9.94 35.38 -0.53
C MET A 17 -9.42 34.92 -1.89
N SER A 18 -9.06 35.86 -2.78
CA SER A 18 -8.48 35.53 -4.08
C SER A 18 -7.14 34.81 -3.96
N PHE A 19 -6.30 35.20 -3.00
CA PHE A 19 -5.04 34.54 -2.71
C PHE A 19 -5.24 33.09 -2.26
N ILE A 20 -6.13 32.83 -1.30
CA ILE A 20 -6.46 31.47 -0.86
C ILE A 20 -7.02 30.64 -2.01
N LEU A 21 -7.96 31.21 -2.80
CA LEU A 21 -8.57 30.51 -3.92
C LEU A 21 -7.55 30.16 -5.02
N TYR A 22 -6.58 31.05 -5.29
CA TYR A 22 -5.47 30.77 -6.19
C TYR A 22 -4.66 29.53 -5.74
N PHE A 23 -4.35 29.42 -4.44
CA PHE A 23 -3.66 28.24 -3.91
C PHE A 23 -4.51 26.98 -4.04
N VAL A 24 -5.81 27.04 -3.73
CA VAL A 24 -6.72 25.89 -3.87
C VAL A 24 -6.75 25.38 -5.31
N ILE A 25 -6.95 26.27 -6.29
CA ILE A 25 -6.99 25.89 -7.71
C ILE A 25 -5.63 25.33 -8.16
N LYS A 26 -4.52 25.97 -7.76
CA LYS A 26 -3.17 25.53 -8.13
C LYS A 26 -2.82 24.15 -7.58
N VAL A 27 -3.20 23.87 -6.34
CA VAL A 27 -2.95 22.56 -5.69
C VAL A 27 -3.84 21.50 -6.31
N GLN A 28 -5.15 21.75 -6.47
CA GLN A 28 -6.07 20.75 -7.02
C GLN A 28 -5.87 20.48 -8.52
N SER A 29 -5.48 21.48 -9.31
CA SER A 29 -5.28 21.32 -10.76
C SER A 29 -3.94 20.69 -11.13
N ASN A 30 -3.01 20.59 -10.19
CA ASN A 30 -1.67 20.07 -10.46
C ASN A 30 -1.51 18.70 -9.79
N SER A 31 -1.52 17.66 -10.60
CA SER A 31 -1.37 16.26 -10.19
C SER A 31 -0.08 15.98 -9.40
N LYS A 32 0.91 16.89 -9.44
CA LYS A 32 2.12 16.80 -8.60
C LYS A 32 1.83 16.98 -7.10
N TYR A 33 0.72 17.63 -6.74
CA TYR A 33 0.28 17.80 -5.35
C TYR A 33 -0.86 16.84 -4.97
N ASP A 34 -1.23 15.91 -5.86
CA ASP A 34 -2.13 14.79 -5.57
C ASP A 34 -1.38 13.79 -4.67
N ASN A 35 -1.11 14.21 -3.44
CA ASN A 35 -0.57 13.35 -2.41
C ASN A 35 -1.77 12.64 -1.80
N GLU A 36 -1.94 11.36 -2.14
CA GLU A 36 -2.82 10.48 -1.38
C GLU A 36 -2.28 10.45 0.05
N LEU A 37 -2.89 11.26 0.92
CA LEU A 37 -2.68 11.13 2.34
C LEU A 37 -3.07 9.69 2.68
N VAL A 38 -2.08 8.84 2.98
CA VAL A 38 -2.27 7.47 3.46
C VAL A 38 -2.89 7.58 4.86
N ILE A 39 -4.18 7.91 4.94
CA ILE A 39 -4.99 8.00 6.17
C ILE A 39 -5.96 6.81 6.21
N GLU A 40 -5.58 5.67 5.65
CA GLU A 40 -6.30 4.45 5.92
C GLU A 40 -5.89 3.95 7.31
N GLU A 41 -6.72 4.29 8.29
CA GLU A 41 -7.10 3.36 9.35
C GLU A 41 -6.30 3.31 10.65
N TYR A 42 -5.61 4.39 11.05
CA TYR A 42 -4.99 4.47 12.39
C TYR A 42 -5.99 4.27 13.56
N TYR A 43 -7.30 4.36 13.32
CA TYR A 43 -8.38 4.15 14.32
C TYR A 43 -9.23 2.89 14.13
N LYS A 44 -9.07 2.11 13.04
CA LYS A 44 -9.88 0.88 12.85
C LYS A 44 -9.17 -0.38 13.36
N HIS A 45 -7.93 -0.27 13.84
CA HIS A 45 -7.13 -1.42 14.21
C HIS A 45 -7.51 -2.09 15.54
N ASP A 46 -8.19 -1.42 16.48
CA ASP A 46 -8.32 -1.94 17.86
C ASP A 46 -9.02 -3.31 17.97
N ALA A 47 -10.02 -3.60 17.14
CA ALA A 47 -10.73 -4.89 17.19
C ALA A 47 -9.97 -6.03 16.47
N ARG A 48 -9.17 -5.72 15.45
CA ARG A 48 -8.50 -6.73 14.59
C ARG A 48 -6.99 -6.83 14.79
N PHE A 49 -6.41 -5.94 15.60
CA PHE A 49 -4.97 -5.94 15.88
C PHE A 49 -4.49 -7.24 16.52
N GLN A 50 -5.27 -7.81 17.45
CA GLN A 50 -4.93 -9.09 18.08
C GLN A 50 -4.94 -10.24 17.06
N GLU A 51 -5.95 -10.32 16.19
CA GLU A 51 -6.03 -11.34 15.14
C GLU A 51 -4.89 -11.19 14.12
N GLU A 52 -4.55 -9.96 13.77
CA GLU A 52 -3.42 -9.66 12.89
C GLU A 52 -2.10 -10.08 13.53
N MET A 53 -1.87 -9.72 14.79
CA MET A 53 -0.68 -10.10 15.53
C MET A 53 -0.54 -11.62 15.61
N GLN A 54 -1.63 -12.35 15.84
CA GLN A 54 -1.64 -13.82 15.84
C GLN A 54 -1.24 -14.40 14.47
N ARG A 55 -1.69 -13.80 13.36
CA ARG A 55 -1.32 -14.23 12.00
C ARG A 55 0.15 -13.92 11.69
N VAL A 56 0.66 -12.77 12.13
CA VAL A 56 2.08 -12.42 12.02
C VAL A 56 2.93 -13.38 12.84
N GLN A 57 2.57 -13.62 14.10
CA GLN A 57 3.28 -14.55 14.96
C GLN A 57 3.26 -15.97 14.38
N SER A 58 2.11 -16.42 13.89
CA SER A 58 1.97 -17.72 13.22
C SER A 58 2.95 -17.89 12.05
N ALA A 59 3.21 -16.82 11.28
CA ALA A 59 4.19 -16.83 10.20
C ALA A 59 5.63 -16.76 10.71
N GLN A 60 5.86 -16.07 11.83
CA GLN A 60 7.17 -15.99 12.46
C GLN A 60 7.60 -17.31 13.12
N ASP A 61 6.65 -18.08 13.64
CA ASP A 61 6.85 -19.38 14.30
C ASP A 61 7.13 -20.52 13.31
N LEU A 62 7.03 -20.27 12.01
CA LEU A 62 7.37 -21.26 11.00
C LEU A 62 8.87 -21.55 11.00
N ASN A 63 9.23 -22.83 11.05
CA ASN A 63 10.61 -23.28 10.91
C ASN A 63 11.18 -22.87 9.54
N HIS A 64 10.38 -23.04 8.48
CA HIS A 64 10.70 -22.58 7.14
C HIS A 64 9.64 -21.58 6.69
N LYS A 65 10.10 -20.37 6.32
CA LYS A 65 9.22 -19.29 5.89
C LYS A 65 9.16 -19.22 4.37
N PRO A 66 8.04 -18.78 3.77
CA PRO A 66 8.01 -18.43 2.37
C PRO A 66 9.09 -17.39 2.05
N ILE A 67 9.82 -17.62 0.96
CA ILE A 67 10.94 -16.78 0.55
C ILE A 67 10.45 -15.85 -0.56
N ILE A 68 10.54 -14.54 -0.32
CA ILE A 68 10.20 -13.51 -1.30
C ILE A 68 11.48 -12.97 -1.90
N THR A 69 11.65 -13.09 -3.22
CA THR A 69 12.85 -12.69 -3.94
C THR A 69 12.51 -11.87 -5.18
N GLN A 70 13.36 -10.90 -5.49
CA GLN A 70 13.30 -10.20 -6.76
C GLN A 70 14.12 -10.95 -7.81
N THR A 71 13.52 -11.15 -8.98
CA THR A 71 14.16 -11.78 -10.14
C THR A 71 14.03 -10.85 -11.34
N HIS A 72 14.66 -11.21 -12.46
CA HIS A 72 14.52 -10.45 -13.71
C HIS A 72 13.07 -10.46 -14.24
N GLU A 73 12.32 -11.52 -13.94
CA GLU A 73 10.94 -11.70 -14.38
C GLU A 73 9.92 -10.99 -13.47
N GLY A 74 10.30 -10.60 -12.25
CA GLY A 74 9.43 -9.89 -11.31
C GLY A 74 9.73 -10.23 -9.85
N ILE A 75 8.68 -10.42 -9.04
CA ILE A 75 8.81 -10.89 -7.66
C ILE A 75 8.37 -12.36 -7.61
N THR A 76 9.22 -13.20 -7.06
CA THR A 76 8.98 -14.63 -6.89
C THR A 76 8.81 -14.96 -5.42
N ILE A 77 7.72 -15.63 -5.08
CA ILE A 77 7.43 -16.12 -3.73
C ILE A 77 7.47 -17.63 -3.77
N VAL A 78 8.39 -18.22 -3.02
CA VAL A 78 8.58 -19.67 -2.95
C VAL A 78 8.14 -20.18 -1.58
N PHE A 79 7.13 -21.04 -1.57
CA PHE A 79 6.67 -21.72 -0.37
C PHE A 79 7.57 -22.93 -0.08
N PRO A 80 7.87 -23.20 1.20
CA PRO A 80 8.62 -24.39 1.59
C PRO A 80 7.92 -25.69 1.17
N GLN A 81 8.70 -26.75 0.93
CA GLN A 81 8.18 -28.04 0.44
C GLN A 81 7.24 -28.74 1.43
N GLU A 82 7.25 -28.35 2.71
CA GLU A 82 6.33 -28.86 3.73
C GLU A 82 4.87 -28.44 3.50
N PHE A 83 4.63 -27.43 2.67
CA PHE A 83 3.29 -26.98 2.31
C PHE A 83 2.86 -27.54 0.96
N THR A 84 1.75 -28.28 0.96
CA THR A 84 1.12 -28.76 -0.28
C THR A 84 0.52 -27.59 -1.05
N ALA A 85 1.08 -27.26 -2.22
CA ALA A 85 0.72 -26.07 -3.02
C ALA A 85 -0.79 -25.88 -3.20
N ASN A 86 -1.53 -26.95 -3.52
CA ASN A 86 -2.97 -26.90 -3.78
C ASN A 86 -3.83 -26.63 -2.53
N GLN A 87 -3.26 -26.72 -1.33
CA GLN A 87 -3.95 -26.43 -0.06
C GLN A 87 -3.65 -25.03 0.46
N ILE A 88 -2.66 -24.34 -0.14
CA ILE A 88 -2.33 -22.96 0.19
C ILE A 88 -3.36 -22.07 -0.50
N THR A 89 -4.05 -21.26 0.28
CA THR A 89 -5.00 -20.27 -0.24
C THR A 89 -4.74 -18.92 0.41
N GLY A 90 -5.06 -17.83 -0.29
CA GLY A 90 -4.81 -16.49 0.22
C GLY A 90 -4.62 -15.47 -0.87
N THR A 91 -4.04 -14.33 -0.50
CA THR A 91 -3.82 -13.18 -1.38
C THR A 91 -2.50 -12.52 -1.05
N VAL A 92 -1.79 -12.08 -2.09
CA VAL A 92 -0.62 -11.22 -1.99
C VAL A 92 -1.00 -9.82 -2.46
N SER A 93 -0.91 -8.86 -1.56
CA SER A 93 -1.21 -7.46 -1.79
C SER A 93 0.08 -6.67 -1.89
N LEU A 94 0.23 -5.89 -2.95
CA LEU A 94 1.39 -5.03 -3.19
C LEU A 94 0.94 -3.58 -3.10
N TYR A 95 1.66 -2.82 -2.27
CA TYR A 95 1.36 -1.42 -1.98
C TYR A 95 2.54 -0.54 -2.35
N ARG A 96 2.30 0.58 -3.01
CA ARG A 96 3.33 1.53 -3.39
C ARG A 96 3.15 2.83 -2.59
N PRO A 97 4.04 3.13 -1.62
CA PRO A 97 3.91 4.30 -0.76
C PRO A 97 3.77 5.63 -1.50
N SER A 98 4.33 5.74 -2.71
CA SER A 98 4.30 6.96 -3.51
C SER A 98 3.13 7.08 -4.49
N ASN A 99 2.35 6.01 -4.72
CA ASN A 99 1.19 6.06 -5.62
C ASN A 99 0.27 4.84 -5.40
N LYS A 100 -0.81 5.03 -4.64
CA LYS A 100 -1.75 3.96 -4.28
C LYS A 100 -2.53 3.43 -5.48
N LYS A 101 -2.68 4.22 -6.55
CA LYS A 101 -3.36 3.80 -7.79
C LYS A 101 -2.65 2.63 -8.48
N LEU A 102 -1.40 2.33 -8.10
CA LEU A 102 -0.64 1.19 -8.59
C LEU A 102 -0.73 -0.03 -7.66
N ASP A 103 -1.45 0.05 -6.55
CA ASP A 103 -1.63 -1.06 -5.62
C ASP A 103 -2.49 -2.15 -6.26
N PHE A 104 -2.17 -3.41 -6.00
CA PHE A 104 -2.94 -4.53 -6.52
C PHE A 104 -2.82 -5.78 -5.65
N ASP A 105 -3.85 -6.61 -5.78
CA ASP A 105 -3.94 -7.91 -5.14
C ASP A 105 -3.76 -9.03 -6.17
N THR A 106 -3.05 -10.08 -5.78
CA THR A 106 -2.89 -11.30 -6.56
C THR A 106 -3.32 -12.49 -5.70
N PRO A 107 -4.37 -13.24 -6.09
CA PRO A 107 -4.77 -14.43 -5.36
C PRO A 107 -3.68 -15.50 -5.44
N ILE A 108 -3.45 -16.19 -4.32
CA ILE A 108 -2.57 -17.35 -4.26
C ILE A 108 -3.36 -18.54 -4.82
N SER A 109 -3.13 -18.81 -6.10
CA SER A 109 -3.62 -20.01 -6.79
C SER A 109 -2.43 -20.73 -7.38
N LEU A 110 -1.98 -21.77 -6.69
CA LEU A 110 -0.71 -22.40 -6.93
C LEU A 110 -0.91 -23.81 -7.47
N SER A 111 -0.48 -24.03 -8.71
CA SER A 111 -0.25 -25.39 -9.24
C SER A 111 1.13 -25.92 -8.81
N ASN A 112 2.06 -24.99 -8.51
CA ASN A 112 3.44 -25.20 -8.08
C ASN A 112 3.68 -24.37 -6.82
N PRO A 113 4.65 -24.71 -5.94
CA PRO A 113 4.93 -23.98 -4.70
C PRO A 113 5.55 -22.58 -4.92
N THR A 114 5.40 -22.01 -6.11
CA THR A 114 6.00 -20.75 -6.52
C THR A 114 4.93 -19.84 -7.12
N LEU A 115 4.80 -18.63 -6.57
CA LEU A 115 4.02 -17.54 -7.17
C LEU A 115 4.96 -16.57 -7.88
N LEU A 116 4.65 -16.22 -9.12
CA LEU A 116 5.34 -15.16 -9.86
C LEU A 116 4.40 -13.95 -10.00
N ILE A 117 4.84 -12.80 -9.51
CA ILE A 117 4.24 -11.50 -9.79
C ILE A 117 5.07 -10.86 -10.91
N PRO A 118 4.53 -10.76 -12.14
CA PRO A 118 5.31 -10.30 -13.29
C PRO A 118 5.82 -8.87 -13.15
N LYS A 119 7.04 -8.61 -13.61
CA LYS A 119 7.65 -7.27 -13.64
C LYS A 119 6.80 -6.25 -14.40
N SER A 120 6.00 -6.68 -15.38
CA SER A 120 5.09 -5.80 -16.13
C SER A 120 4.03 -5.12 -15.28
N LYS A 121 3.71 -5.67 -14.10
CA LYS A 121 2.80 -5.06 -13.12
C LYS A 121 3.51 -4.11 -12.15
N LEU A 122 4.84 -4.08 -12.16
CA LEU A 122 5.66 -3.38 -11.17
C LEU A 122 6.32 -2.16 -11.81
N ALA A 123 6.00 -0.98 -11.28
CA ALA A 123 6.77 0.23 -11.52
C ALA A 123 8.02 0.26 -10.62
N GLY A 124 9.06 1.00 -11.04
CA GLY A 124 10.25 1.23 -10.22
C GLY A 124 9.95 1.95 -8.89
N GLY A 125 10.75 1.65 -7.87
CA GLY A 125 10.69 2.22 -6.54
C GLY A 125 10.34 1.23 -5.42
N GLN A 126 9.99 1.76 -4.25
CA GLN A 126 9.66 0.97 -3.06
C GLN A 126 8.25 0.37 -3.17
N TRP A 127 8.15 -0.90 -2.78
CA TRP A 127 6.90 -1.63 -2.62
C TRP A 127 6.83 -2.26 -1.23
N GLY A 128 5.66 -2.22 -0.61
CA GLY A 128 5.28 -3.07 0.51
C GLY A 128 4.54 -4.31 -0.01
N ILE A 129 4.79 -5.45 0.61
CA ILE A 129 4.16 -6.73 0.27
C ILE A 129 3.49 -7.24 1.53
N ASN A 130 2.17 -7.40 1.50
CA ASN A 130 1.44 -8.14 2.53
C ASN A 130 0.93 -9.44 1.91
N MET A 131 1.43 -10.56 2.40
CA MET A 131 0.97 -11.89 2.00
C MET A 131 0.13 -12.48 3.12
N GLU A 132 -1.19 -12.50 2.88
CA GLU A 132 -2.15 -13.18 3.74
C GLU A 132 -2.46 -14.55 3.17
N TRP A 133 -2.15 -15.60 3.92
CA TRP A 133 -2.36 -16.96 3.45
C TRP A 133 -2.81 -17.87 4.56
N GLN A 134 -3.41 -18.99 4.19
CA GLN A 134 -3.84 -20.02 5.11
C GLN A 134 -3.43 -21.40 4.60
N TYR A 135 -3.17 -22.27 5.55
CA TYR A 135 -2.88 -23.68 5.31
C TYR A 135 -3.41 -24.48 6.50
N ASP A 136 -4.17 -25.53 6.21
CA ASP A 136 -4.79 -26.42 7.21
C ASP A 136 -5.56 -25.66 8.31
N GLY A 137 -6.33 -24.64 7.91
CA GLY A 137 -7.13 -23.80 8.83
C GLY A 137 -6.33 -22.76 9.63
N LYS A 138 -5.00 -22.81 9.64
CA LYS A 138 -4.16 -21.80 10.28
C LYS A 138 -3.87 -20.65 9.31
N LYS A 139 -4.01 -19.41 9.81
CA LYS A 139 -3.81 -18.18 9.04
C LYS A 139 -2.45 -17.57 9.35
N TYR A 140 -1.85 -17.00 8.33
CA TYR A 140 -0.50 -16.44 8.34
C TYR A 140 -0.51 -15.08 7.66
N LEU A 141 0.31 -14.17 8.18
CA LEU A 141 0.53 -12.86 7.58
C LEU A 141 2.03 -12.60 7.54
N THR A 142 2.56 -12.44 6.32
CA THR A 142 3.94 -12.07 6.08
C THR A 142 3.97 -10.67 5.49
N LYS A 143 4.72 -9.77 6.11
CA LYS A 143 4.90 -8.39 5.63
C LYS A 143 6.35 -8.17 5.28
N GLU A 144 6.62 -7.75 4.06
CA GLU A 144 7.96 -7.49 3.55
C GLU A 144 7.98 -6.18 2.77
N SER A 145 9.17 -5.63 2.53
CA SER A 145 9.32 -4.48 1.65
C SER A 145 10.50 -4.66 0.71
N ILE A 146 10.32 -4.27 -0.54
CA ILE A 146 11.29 -4.49 -1.61
C ILE A 146 11.43 -3.24 -2.47
N TYR A 147 12.60 -3.05 -3.07
CA TYR A 147 12.87 -1.96 -3.99
C TYR A 147 13.06 -2.50 -5.41
N ILE A 148 12.25 -2.02 -6.36
CA ILE A 148 12.35 -2.40 -7.77
C ILE A 148 13.18 -1.36 -8.53
N ASN A 149 14.27 -1.82 -9.14
CA ASN A 149 15.13 -1.03 -10.03
C ASN A 149 14.54 -0.90 -11.44
#